data_AF-A0A1V1NV03-F1
#
_entry.id   AF-A0A1V1NV03-F1
#
_cell.length_a   1.000
_cell.length_b   1.000
_cell.length_c   1.000
_cell.angle_alpha   90.00
_cell.angle_beta   90.00
_cell.angle_gamma   90.00
#
_symmetry.space_group_name_H-M   'P 1'
#
loop_
_entity.id
_entity.type
_entity.pdbx_description
1 polymer ?
#
loop_
_entity_poly.entity_id
_entity_poly.type
_entity_poly.pdbx_seq_one_letter_code
_entity_poly.pdbx_strand_id
1 'polypeptide(L)'
;QASGGGGYRSGGGGRIAVIGYTQDQFTGTWGATGTLWRKSLDNQVAISITNGESLNITETGNSYSQIDLYNSSINFDLADNNVAITSTVRLQSNSNFTISSNTNATIHYLETTTNSNFRVSSDSNVTIDQANINGSKLYNSGIISIEEIYFKDSYLYNYGMMIIPDFNAENILTSTLYNYKTGSLEIVSNRVILGASVYLYKDGDIHGEGENLNTLDSMTLLSGSYLSHLQGNLSGLSFEIKNLLDVQSGGQINVTGRGYKGGHYNSEIGTSSMYGQTRGIDGIATTEGGATGRSGGSYGGTGASYSGGTNTIYGSMFYPTDLGSGGAVSTQSTGYYGGYGGGKVDIIAKDMNIDGGIYSYGSNGDSNYGGGGSGGSILLRLNGGKFSGTGRIQASGGGGYRSGGGGRIAVIGYTQDQFTGTWGATGTLWRKSLDNQVAISITNGESLNITETGNSYSQIDLYNSSINFDLADNNVAITSTVRLQSNSNFTISSNTNATIHYLETTTNSNFRVSSDSNV
;
A
#
# COMPACT_ATOMS: atom_id res chain seq x y z
N GLN A 1 -32.58 8.22 39.71
CA GLN A 1 -32.00 6.96 39.20
C GLN A 1 -33.11 6.16 38.56
N ALA A 2 -32.84 5.39 37.50
CA ALA A 2 -33.80 4.47 36.90
C ALA A 2 -33.05 3.18 36.56
N SER A 3 -32.82 2.32 37.56
CA SER A 3 -32.05 1.08 37.42
C SER A 3 -32.95 -0.15 37.49
N GLY A 4 -32.62 -1.21 36.74
CA GLY A 4 -33.26 -2.51 36.88
C GLY A 4 -32.95 -3.19 38.23
N GLY A 5 -33.87 -4.02 38.72
CA GLY A 5 -33.71 -4.72 39.99
C GLY A 5 -32.53 -5.71 39.99
N GLY A 6 -31.76 -5.73 41.07
CA GLY A 6 -30.62 -6.62 41.27
C GLY A 6 -31.04 -8.06 41.58
N GLY A 7 -31.18 -8.89 40.55
CA GLY A 7 -31.33 -10.34 40.65
C GLY A 7 -30.41 -11.07 39.68
N TYR A 8 -30.36 -12.41 39.73
CA TYR A 8 -29.52 -13.27 38.87
C TYR A 8 -29.68 -13.03 37.36
N ARG A 9 -30.74 -12.34 36.95
CA ARG A 9 -30.87 -11.69 35.65
C ARG A 9 -31.06 -10.20 35.92
N SER A 10 -29.99 -9.41 35.87
CA SER A 10 -30.05 -7.97 36.06
C SER A 10 -31.04 -7.36 35.05
N GLY A 11 -32.07 -6.66 35.53
CA GLY A 11 -32.97 -5.90 34.66
C GLY A 11 -32.21 -4.81 33.90
N GLY A 12 -32.61 -4.51 32.66
CA GLY A 12 -32.01 -3.45 31.85
C GLY A 12 -32.09 -2.07 32.55
N GLY A 13 -31.16 -1.18 32.21
CA GLY A 13 -31.18 0.20 32.70
C GLY A 13 -32.44 0.93 32.23
N GLY A 14 -33.10 1.67 33.11
CA GLY A 14 -34.25 2.51 32.78
C GLY A 14 -33.85 3.81 32.07
N ARG A 15 -34.83 4.54 31.55
CA ARG A 15 -34.63 5.78 30.81
C ARG A 15 -35.09 6.99 31.61
N ILE A 16 -34.33 8.07 31.57
CA ILE A 16 -34.67 9.36 32.17
C ILE A 16 -34.72 10.41 31.06
N ALA A 17 -35.80 11.18 31.01
CA ALA A 17 -35.92 12.34 30.15
C ALA A 17 -36.21 13.59 30.99
N VAL A 18 -35.45 14.66 30.77
CA VAL A 18 -35.69 16.00 31.34
C VAL A 18 -35.85 16.97 30.19
N ILE A 19 -37.03 17.57 30.05
CA ILE A 19 -37.36 18.39 28.88
C ILE A 19 -37.94 19.74 29.29
N GLY A 20 -37.68 20.77 28.49
CA GLY A 20 -38.33 22.08 28.60
C GLY A 20 -37.72 23.01 29.67
N TYR A 21 -36.44 22.86 29.99
CA TYR A 21 -35.73 23.78 30.90
C TYR A 21 -35.05 24.93 30.14
N THR A 22 -34.93 26.10 30.77
CA THR A 22 -34.15 27.24 30.25
C THR A 22 -32.67 27.17 30.63
N GLN A 23 -32.36 26.61 31.80
CA GLN A 23 -31.00 26.44 32.29
C GLN A 23 -30.88 25.09 33.02
N ASP A 24 -29.82 24.34 32.75
CA ASP A 24 -29.49 23.16 33.56
C ASP A 24 -28.57 23.59 34.72
N GLN A 25 -29.09 23.50 35.94
CA GLN A 25 -28.35 23.76 37.19
C GLN A 25 -28.26 22.50 38.05
N PHE A 26 -28.59 21.33 37.51
CA PHE A 26 -28.54 20.08 38.25
C PHE A 26 -27.09 19.66 38.48
N THR A 27 -26.62 19.82 39.72
CA THR A 27 -25.26 19.42 40.14
C THR A 27 -25.22 18.04 40.83
N GLY A 28 -26.39 17.39 40.97
CA GLY A 28 -26.49 16.05 41.53
C GLY A 28 -25.92 14.98 40.58
N THR A 29 -25.72 13.77 41.10
CA THR A 29 -25.31 12.61 40.29
C THR A 29 -26.53 11.88 39.73
N TRP A 30 -26.54 11.65 38.42
CA TRP A 30 -27.44 10.68 37.80
C TRP A 30 -27.02 9.26 38.22
N GLY A 31 -27.95 8.45 38.72
CA GLY A 31 -27.65 7.03 39.01
C GLY A 31 -27.58 6.19 37.73
N ALA A 32 -27.31 4.89 37.86
CA ALA A 32 -27.27 3.99 36.71
C ALA A 32 -28.59 4.01 35.93
N THR A 33 -28.53 4.41 34.66
CA THR A 33 -29.64 4.49 33.70
C THR A 33 -29.16 4.01 32.34
N GLY A 34 -30.03 3.35 31.57
CA GLY A 34 -29.72 2.99 30.18
C GLY A 34 -29.54 4.24 29.32
N THR A 35 -30.54 5.14 29.33
CA THR A 35 -30.50 6.40 28.57
C THR A 35 -30.87 7.57 29.48
N LEU A 36 -30.06 8.63 29.43
CA LEU A 36 -30.36 9.96 29.96
C LEU A 36 -30.50 10.92 28.77
N TRP A 37 -31.67 11.54 28.64
CA TRP A 37 -31.98 12.54 27.62
C TRP A 37 -32.34 13.86 28.29
N ARG A 38 -31.63 14.94 27.96
CA ARG A 38 -31.95 16.29 28.45
C ARG A 38 -32.13 17.22 27.26
N LYS A 39 -33.25 17.93 27.19
CA LYS A 39 -33.56 18.89 26.11
C LYS A 39 -34.06 20.22 26.68
N SER A 40 -33.35 21.31 26.37
CA SER A 40 -33.75 22.67 26.76
C SER A 40 -34.90 23.21 25.88
N LEU A 41 -35.49 24.35 26.27
CA LEU A 41 -36.45 25.09 25.45
C LEU A 41 -35.84 25.64 24.15
N ASP A 42 -34.52 25.85 24.13
CA ASP A 42 -33.77 26.33 22.96
C ASP A 42 -33.22 25.17 22.10
N ASN A 43 -33.80 23.97 22.25
CA ASN A 43 -33.41 22.74 21.54
C ASN A 43 -31.95 22.31 21.73
N GLN A 44 -31.32 22.68 22.85
CA GLN A 44 -30.02 22.11 23.23
C GLN A 44 -30.23 20.75 23.89
N VAL A 45 -29.56 19.71 23.38
CA VAL A 45 -29.74 18.32 23.79
C VAL A 45 -28.44 17.76 24.38
N ALA A 46 -28.52 17.13 25.55
CA ALA A 46 -27.44 16.34 26.12
C ALA A 46 -27.91 14.89 26.31
N ILE A 47 -27.12 13.93 25.82
CA ILE A 47 -27.46 12.51 25.81
C ILE A 47 -26.34 11.71 26.48
N SER A 48 -26.71 10.79 27.36
CA SER A 48 -25.81 9.73 27.82
C SER A 48 -26.49 8.36 27.65
N ILE A 49 -25.81 7.41 27.02
CA ILE A 49 -26.31 6.05 26.77
C ILE A 49 -25.31 5.03 27.31
N THR A 50 -25.80 4.06 28.07
CA THR A 50 -24.99 3.02 28.68
C THR A 50 -25.62 1.63 28.56
N ASN A 51 -24.85 0.59 28.89
CA ASN A 51 -25.33 -0.79 29.11
C ASN A 51 -25.97 -1.45 27.87
N GLY A 52 -25.41 -1.24 26.68
CA GLY A 52 -25.85 -1.93 25.46
C GLY A 52 -27.04 -1.25 24.78
N GLU A 53 -27.59 -0.17 25.34
CA GLU A 53 -28.69 0.53 24.70
C GLU A 53 -28.28 1.15 23.37
N SER A 54 -29.24 1.22 22.45
CA SER A 54 -29.09 1.79 21.12
C SER A 54 -30.20 2.81 20.86
N LEU A 55 -29.83 3.95 20.26
CA LEU A 55 -30.77 5.04 19.98
C LEU A 55 -30.64 5.51 18.53
N ASN A 56 -31.77 5.68 17.85
CA ASN A 56 -31.82 6.31 16.53
C ASN A 56 -32.40 7.71 16.68
N ILE A 57 -31.70 8.71 16.15
CA ILE A 57 -32.06 10.12 16.17
C ILE A 57 -32.58 10.49 14.79
N THR A 58 -33.87 10.83 14.72
CA THR A 58 -34.56 11.31 13.51
C THR A 58 -35.12 12.72 13.66
N GLU A 59 -35.04 13.31 14.87
CA GLU A 59 -35.55 14.65 15.16
C GLU A 59 -34.55 15.73 14.72
N THR A 60 -35.01 16.68 13.92
CA THR A 60 -34.20 17.81 13.39
C THR A 60 -34.35 19.07 14.25
N GLY A 61 -33.52 20.08 14.00
CA GLY A 61 -33.59 21.38 14.70
C GLY A 61 -33.02 21.40 16.11
N ASN A 62 -32.40 20.29 16.54
CA ASN A 62 -31.66 20.19 17.80
C ASN A 62 -30.18 20.53 17.62
N SER A 63 -29.57 21.13 18.64
CA SER A 63 -28.11 21.22 18.80
C SER A 63 -27.70 20.32 19.96
N TYR A 64 -26.67 19.50 19.79
CA TYR A 64 -26.26 18.52 20.79
C TYR A 64 -25.05 19.05 21.55
N SER A 65 -25.25 19.41 22.82
CA SER A 65 -24.20 19.96 23.69
C SER A 65 -23.39 18.90 24.40
N GLN A 66 -23.79 17.62 24.35
CA GLN A 66 -23.02 16.49 24.88
C GLN A 66 -23.60 15.17 24.38
N ILE A 67 -22.74 14.25 23.95
CA ILE A 67 -23.11 12.85 23.65
C ILE A 67 -22.07 11.93 24.30
N ASP A 68 -22.45 11.22 25.35
CA ASP A 68 -21.59 10.22 26.01
C ASP A 68 -22.14 8.81 25.81
N LEU A 69 -21.36 7.93 25.18
CA LEU A 69 -21.72 6.52 24.99
C LEU A 69 -20.76 5.61 25.77
N TYR A 70 -21.32 4.62 26.47
CA TYR A 70 -20.56 3.57 27.17
C TYR A 70 -21.13 2.18 26.84
N ASN A 71 -20.41 1.41 26.03
CA ASN A 71 -20.89 0.13 25.50
C ASN A 71 -22.28 0.25 24.87
N SER A 72 -22.49 1.28 24.06
CA SER A 72 -23.81 1.66 23.53
C SER A 72 -23.71 2.21 22.12
N SER A 73 -24.85 2.34 21.45
CA SER A 73 -24.88 2.80 20.07
C SER A 73 -25.82 4.01 19.87
N ILE A 74 -25.42 4.93 19.03
CA ILE A 74 -26.29 6.00 18.53
C ILE A 74 -26.16 6.12 17.01
N ASN A 75 -27.29 6.31 16.35
CA ASN A 75 -27.35 6.56 14.91
C ASN A 75 -28.09 7.87 14.65
N PHE A 76 -27.49 8.76 13.89
CA PHE A 76 -28.12 9.97 13.38
C PHE A 76 -28.59 9.72 11.96
N ASP A 77 -29.92 9.70 11.77
CA ASP A 77 -30.58 9.49 10.48
C ASP A 77 -31.56 10.64 10.25
N LEU A 78 -31.04 11.74 9.70
CA LEU A 78 -31.76 13.01 9.61
C LEU A 78 -32.19 13.40 8.19
N ALA A 79 -32.02 12.53 7.18
CA ALA A 79 -32.51 12.71 5.80
C ALA A 79 -32.40 14.16 5.26
N ASP A 80 -31.18 14.59 4.90
CA ASP A 80 -30.82 15.92 4.36
C ASP A 80 -30.77 17.08 5.36
N ASN A 81 -30.75 16.80 6.67
CA ASN A 81 -30.67 17.84 7.69
C ASN A 81 -29.27 17.95 8.32
N ASN A 82 -29.02 19.14 8.88
CA ASN A 82 -27.79 19.45 9.58
C ASN A 82 -27.89 19.01 11.05
N VAL A 83 -26.86 18.35 11.53
CA VAL A 83 -26.58 18.09 12.95
C VAL A 83 -25.53 19.08 13.42
N ALA A 84 -25.83 19.84 14.46
CA ALA A 84 -24.80 20.60 15.17
C ALA A 84 -24.48 19.90 16.49
N ILE A 85 -23.25 19.44 16.68
CA ILE A 85 -22.74 18.91 17.95
C ILE A 85 -21.73 19.93 18.50
N THR A 86 -22.21 20.81 19.37
CA THR A 86 -21.54 22.06 19.76
C THR A 86 -20.46 21.89 20.85
N SER A 87 -20.21 20.65 21.27
CA SER A 87 -19.26 20.32 22.33
C SER A 87 -18.74 18.89 22.11
N THR A 88 -18.84 18.00 23.09
CA THR A 88 -18.16 16.68 23.07
C THR A 88 -19.07 15.53 22.59
N VAL A 89 -18.55 14.73 21.66
CA VAL A 89 -18.94 13.33 21.42
C VAL A 89 -17.89 12.43 22.07
N ARG A 90 -18.27 11.66 23.09
CA ARG A 90 -17.38 10.73 23.79
C ARG A 90 -17.86 9.30 23.63
N LEU A 91 -17.02 8.46 23.01
CA LEU A 91 -17.31 7.04 22.78
C LEU A 91 -16.39 6.18 23.64
N GLN A 92 -16.96 5.32 24.48
CA GLN A 92 -16.20 4.49 25.42
C GLN A 92 -16.64 3.03 25.34
N SER A 93 -15.69 2.11 25.53
CA SER A 93 -15.96 0.68 25.78
C SER A 93 -16.86 0.01 24.72
N ASN A 94 -16.40 -0.12 23.48
CA ASN A 94 -17.17 -0.73 22.37
C ASN A 94 -18.38 0.07 21.89
N SER A 95 -18.37 1.40 22.06
CA SER A 95 -19.48 2.24 21.63
C SER A 95 -19.50 2.46 20.12
N ASN A 96 -20.68 2.73 19.55
CA ASN A 96 -20.86 2.99 18.13
C ASN A 96 -21.57 4.31 17.92
N PHE A 97 -20.97 5.20 17.12
CA PHE A 97 -21.59 6.42 16.67
C PHE A 97 -21.63 6.43 15.15
N THR A 98 -22.83 6.57 14.57
CA THR A 98 -23.02 6.57 13.13
C THR A 98 -23.71 7.85 12.69
N ILE A 99 -23.12 8.53 11.71
CA ILE A 99 -23.79 9.51 10.85
C ILE A 99 -24.29 8.74 9.61
N SER A 100 -25.61 8.66 9.46
CA SER A 100 -26.25 8.01 8.30
C SER A 100 -26.16 8.89 7.05
N SER A 101 -26.42 8.29 5.89
CA SER A 101 -26.32 8.96 4.60
C SER A 101 -27.15 10.25 4.54
N ASN A 102 -26.75 11.17 3.67
CA ASN A 102 -27.43 12.45 3.47
C ASN A 102 -27.50 13.29 4.75
N THR A 103 -26.52 13.20 5.64
CA THR A 103 -26.49 13.97 6.88
C THR A 103 -25.26 14.88 6.90
N ASN A 104 -25.46 16.17 7.14
CA ASN A 104 -24.34 17.07 7.41
C ASN A 104 -24.14 17.19 8.92
N ALA A 105 -22.91 17.15 9.41
CA ALA A 105 -22.62 17.30 10.83
C ALA A 105 -21.43 18.22 11.09
N THR A 106 -21.54 19.04 12.13
CA THR A 106 -20.40 19.73 12.75
C THR A 106 -20.17 19.11 14.14
N ILE A 107 -18.93 18.76 14.47
CA ILE A 107 -18.55 18.21 15.77
C ILE A 107 -17.40 19.04 16.32
N HIS A 108 -17.62 19.71 17.45
CA HIS A 108 -16.55 20.50 18.06
C HIS A 108 -15.41 19.61 18.60
N TYR A 109 -15.75 18.58 19.40
CA TYR A 109 -14.75 17.65 19.94
C TYR A 109 -15.23 16.20 19.88
N LEU A 110 -14.48 15.35 19.18
CA LEU A 110 -14.68 13.90 19.14
C LEU A 110 -13.60 13.20 19.97
N GLU A 111 -14.00 12.45 20.98
CA GLU A 111 -13.12 11.62 21.80
C GLU A 111 -13.58 10.17 21.74
N THR A 112 -12.65 9.25 21.45
CA THR A 112 -12.93 7.81 21.50
C THR A 112 -11.92 7.08 22.36
N THR A 113 -12.41 6.10 23.12
CA THR A 113 -11.58 5.18 23.90
C THR A 113 -12.07 3.74 23.69
N THR A 114 -11.10 2.82 23.72
CA THR A 114 -11.27 1.36 23.81
C THR A 114 -12.34 0.76 22.87
N ASN A 115 -11.89 0.36 21.68
CA ASN A 115 -12.63 -0.41 20.67
C ASN A 115 -13.97 0.22 20.24
N SER A 116 -14.08 1.54 20.34
CA SER A 116 -15.25 2.28 19.87
C SER A 116 -15.16 2.54 18.37
N ASN A 117 -16.30 2.83 17.75
CA ASN A 117 -16.41 3.05 16.32
C ASN A 117 -17.12 4.37 16.03
N PHE A 118 -16.48 5.25 15.26
CA PHE A 118 -17.12 6.41 14.63
C PHE A 118 -17.28 6.12 13.14
N ARG A 119 -18.50 6.26 12.61
CA ARG A 119 -18.85 5.90 11.24
C ARG A 119 -19.54 7.06 10.54
N VAL A 120 -19.07 7.38 9.34
CA VAL A 120 -19.69 8.33 8.43
C VAL A 120 -20.08 7.59 7.16
N SER A 121 -21.37 7.58 6.86
CA SER A 121 -21.93 6.95 5.66
C SER A 121 -21.67 7.80 4.40
N SER A 122 -21.94 7.23 3.22
CA SER A 122 -21.86 7.99 1.96
C SER A 122 -22.76 9.21 1.95
N ASP A 123 -22.49 10.16 1.05
CA ASP A 123 -23.35 11.33 0.82
C ASP A 123 -23.53 12.22 2.07
N SER A 124 -22.60 12.13 3.01
CA SER A 124 -22.62 12.87 4.28
C SER A 124 -21.38 13.74 4.38
N ASN A 125 -21.53 14.95 4.92
CA ASN A 125 -20.43 15.89 5.12
C ASN A 125 -20.23 16.15 6.61
N VAL A 126 -19.08 15.79 7.15
CA VAL A 126 -18.76 15.94 8.56
C VAL A 126 -17.55 16.86 8.71
N THR A 127 -17.70 17.90 9.51
CA THR A 127 -16.60 18.77 9.95
C THR A 127 -16.35 18.49 11.42
N ILE A 128 -15.07 18.35 11.79
CA ILE A 128 -14.66 18.08 13.17
C ILE A 128 -13.54 19.07 13.53
N ASP A 129 -13.76 19.92 14.54
CA ASP A 129 -12.72 20.88 14.93
C ASP A 129 -11.55 20.14 15.57
N GLN A 130 -11.83 19.23 16.50
CA GLN A 130 -10.80 18.39 17.11
C GLN A 130 -11.25 16.92 17.27
N ALA A 131 -10.41 15.98 16.83
CA ALA A 131 -10.65 14.55 16.92
C ALA A 131 -9.50 13.82 17.64
N ASN A 132 -9.79 13.25 18.81
CA ASN A 132 -8.90 12.35 19.55
C ASN A 132 -9.41 10.90 19.46
N ILE A 133 -8.79 10.13 18.57
CA ILE A 133 -9.14 8.74 18.32
C ILE A 133 -8.08 7.83 18.94
N ASN A 134 -8.45 7.14 20.03
CA ASN A 134 -7.52 6.29 20.77
C ASN A 134 -8.08 4.88 20.96
N GLY A 135 -7.31 3.87 20.55
CA GLY A 135 -7.69 2.47 20.68
C GLY A 135 -8.95 2.08 19.91
N SER A 136 -9.32 2.82 18.85
CA SER A 136 -10.67 2.82 18.27
C SER A 136 -10.64 2.82 16.74
N LYS A 137 -11.80 2.87 16.09
CA LYS A 137 -11.94 2.76 14.64
C LYS A 137 -12.73 3.91 14.05
N LEU A 138 -12.22 4.45 12.95
CA LEU A 138 -12.85 5.47 12.14
C LEU A 138 -13.21 4.86 10.78
N TYR A 139 -14.48 4.89 10.42
CA TYR A 139 -14.98 4.46 9.11
C TYR A 139 -15.52 5.66 8.36
N ASN A 140 -14.96 5.94 7.18
CA ASN A 140 -15.40 7.05 6.35
C ASN A 140 -15.82 6.55 4.97
N SER A 141 -17.08 6.73 4.61
CA SER A 141 -17.59 6.56 3.26
C SER A 141 -18.12 7.87 2.66
N GLY A 142 -18.14 8.97 3.43
CA GLY A 142 -18.60 10.29 3.01
C GLY A 142 -17.43 11.27 2.88
N ILE A 143 -17.65 12.51 3.32
CA ILE A 143 -16.63 13.55 3.41
C ILE A 143 -16.39 13.87 4.88
N ILE A 144 -15.14 13.78 5.34
CA ILE A 144 -14.73 14.22 6.68
C ILE A 144 -13.62 15.27 6.54
N SER A 145 -13.81 16.44 7.13
CA SER A 145 -12.76 17.45 7.32
C SER A 145 -12.46 17.59 8.81
N ILE A 146 -11.20 17.45 9.19
CA ILE A 146 -10.77 17.57 10.59
C ILE A 146 -9.74 18.68 10.71
N GLU A 147 -9.92 19.64 11.61
CA GLU A 147 -8.96 20.76 11.80
C GLU A 147 -7.79 20.37 12.71
N GLU A 148 -8.03 19.55 13.73
CA GLU A 148 -7.00 18.97 14.59
C GLU A 148 -7.25 17.47 14.82
N ILE A 149 -6.29 16.61 14.45
CA ILE A 149 -6.40 15.17 14.62
C ILE A 149 -5.32 14.64 15.55
N TYR A 150 -5.70 13.72 16.44
CA TYR A 150 -4.80 12.84 17.16
C TYR A 150 -5.33 11.41 17.01
N PHE A 151 -4.53 10.54 16.40
CA PHE A 151 -4.92 9.18 16.03
C PHE A 151 -3.89 8.19 16.55
N LYS A 152 -4.26 7.43 17.59
CA LYS A 152 -3.34 6.55 18.30
C LYS A 152 -3.92 5.16 18.51
N ASP A 153 -3.10 4.12 18.33
CA ASP A 153 -3.51 2.72 18.55
C ASP A 153 -4.83 2.36 17.83
N SER A 154 -5.07 2.98 16.68
CA SER A 154 -6.40 3.05 16.05
C SER A 154 -6.38 2.57 14.59
N TYR A 155 -7.57 2.38 14.03
CA TYR A 155 -7.76 1.92 12.65
C TYR A 155 -8.60 2.90 11.83
N LEU A 156 -8.06 3.38 10.71
CA LEU A 156 -8.82 4.15 9.72
C LEU A 156 -9.23 3.23 8.57
N TYR A 157 -10.50 3.29 8.19
CA TYR A 157 -11.05 2.68 6.99
C TYR A 157 -11.68 3.79 6.13
N ASN A 158 -10.89 4.33 5.21
CA ASN A 158 -11.30 5.42 4.33
C ASN A 158 -11.73 4.91 2.95
N TYR A 159 -12.98 5.13 2.60
CA TYR A 159 -13.60 4.86 1.30
C TYR A 159 -14.10 6.14 0.62
N GLY A 160 -14.20 7.25 1.35
CA GLY A 160 -14.62 8.56 0.85
C GLY A 160 -13.48 9.59 0.91
N MET A 161 -13.82 10.88 1.00
CA MET A 161 -12.85 11.97 1.10
C MET A 161 -12.55 12.28 2.57
N MET A 162 -11.28 12.33 2.94
CA MET A 162 -10.83 12.77 4.26
C MET A 162 -9.80 13.88 4.10
N ILE A 163 -10.02 15.01 4.76
CA ILE A 163 -9.12 16.17 4.76
C ILE A 163 -8.57 16.33 6.18
N ILE A 164 -7.25 16.37 6.31
CA ILE A 164 -6.55 16.61 7.59
C ILE A 164 -5.44 17.65 7.42
N PRO A 165 -5.12 18.43 8.48
CA PRO A 165 -4.12 19.49 8.39
C PRO A 165 -2.72 18.97 8.07
N ASP A 166 -2.34 17.83 8.65
CA ASP A 166 -1.00 17.27 8.56
C ASP A 166 -1.03 15.76 8.83
N PHE A 167 0.00 15.05 8.35
CA PHE A 167 0.24 13.64 8.64
C PHE A 167 1.68 13.49 9.13
N ASN A 168 1.86 13.41 10.44
CA ASN A 168 3.18 13.34 11.05
C ASN A 168 3.24 12.40 12.26
N ALA A 169 4.45 12.25 12.83
CA ALA A 169 4.71 11.34 13.95
C ALA A 169 4.17 11.83 15.31
N GLU A 170 3.68 13.07 15.39
CA GLU A 170 3.08 13.66 16.61
C GLU A 170 1.57 13.47 16.63
N ASN A 171 0.93 13.39 15.47
CA ASN A 171 -0.53 13.30 15.35
C ASN A 171 -1.06 11.92 14.95
N ILE A 172 -0.30 11.13 14.17
CA ILE A 172 -0.65 9.75 13.81
C ILE A 172 0.38 8.79 14.42
N LEU A 173 -0.04 8.03 15.44
CA LEU A 173 0.85 7.16 16.22
C LEU A 173 0.33 5.72 16.22
N THR A 174 1.23 4.74 16.11
CA THR A 174 0.94 3.31 16.38
C THR A 174 -0.36 2.78 15.74
N SER A 175 -0.72 3.29 14.56
CA SER A 175 -2.03 3.11 13.95
C SER A 175 -1.95 2.44 12.58
N THR A 176 -3.07 1.83 12.17
CA THR A 176 -3.20 1.24 10.82
C THR A 176 -4.25 2.01 10.02
N LEU A 177 -3.87 2.48 8.84
CA LEU A 177 -4.70 3.32 7.99
C LEU A 177 -4.89 2.63 6.64
N TYR A 178 -6.14 2.38 6.29
CA TYR A 178 -6.53 1.86 4.98
C TYR A 178 -7.20 2.98 4.20
N ASN A 179 -6.52 3.48 3.18
CA ASN A 179 -7.12 4.33 2.16
C ASN A 179 -7.49 3.44 0.97
N TYR A 180 -8.73 2.97 0.94
CA TYR A 180 -9.20 2.03 -0.08
C TYR A 180 -9.28 2.68 -1.45
N LYS A 181 -9.45 1.87 -2.50
CA LYS A 181 -9.45 2.29 -3.91
C LYS A 181 -10.35 3.48 -4.25
N THR A 182 -11.47 3.66 -3.53
CA THR A 182 -12.40 4.79 -3.72
C THR A 182 -12.10 5.99 -2.83
N GLY A 183 -11.24 5.80 -1.82
CA GLY A 183 -10.91 6.82 -0.84
C GLY A 183 -9.88 7.81 -1.37
N SER A 184 -10.03 9.06 -0.92
CA SER A 184 -9.09 10.14 -1.12
C SER A 184 -8.71 10.71 0.23
N LEU A 185 -7.42 10.89 0.47
CA LEU A 185 -6.87 11.50 1.68
C LEU A 185 -6.06 12.73 1.30
N GLU A 186 -6.63 13.90 1.56
CA GLU A 186 -5.99 15.20 1.33
C GLU A 186 -5.25 15.64 2.61
N ILE A 187 -3.97 15.95 2.47
CA ILE A 187 -3.10 16.43 3.54
C ILE A 187 -2.75 17.89 3.27
N VAL A 188 -3.31 18.81 4.05
CA VAL A 188 -3.15 20.25 3.81
C VAL A 188 -1.68 20.68 3.84
N SER A 189 -0.87 20.10 4.73
CA SER A 189 0.56 20.37 4.80
C SER A 189 1.36 19.95 3.56
N ASN A 190 0.75 19.18 2.65
CA ASN A 190 1.36 18.58 1.45
C ASN A 190 2.54 17.64 1.78
N ARG A 191 2.63 17.18 3.03
CA ARG A 191 3.77 16.41 3.53
C ARG A 191 3.29 15.23 4.36
N VAL A 192 3.98 14.12 4.23
CA VAL A 192 3.65 12.89 4.93
C VAL A 192 4.89 12.38 5.67
N ILE A 193 4.82 12.29 6.99
CA ILE A 193 5.85 11.68 7.84
C ILE A 193 5.22 10.47 8.56
N LEU A 194 5.54 9.26 8.09
CA LEU A 194 5.07 8.04 8.77
C LEU A 194 5.94 7.79 10.00
N GLY A 195 5.32 7.87 11.16
CA GLY A 195 5.92 7.54 12.45
C GLY A 195 6.17 6.04 12.66
N ALA A 196 6.83 5.72 13.77
CA ALA A 196 7.07 4.34 14.17
C ALA A 196 5.75 3.59 14.41
N SER A 197 5.68 2.34 13.93
CA SER A 197 4.50 1.48 14.02
C SER A 197 3.24 2.06 13.37
N VAL A 198 3.39 2.98 12.42
CA VAL A 198 2.30 3.44 11.55
C VAL A 198 2.30 2.60 10.27
N TYR A 199 1.18 1.96 9.99
CA TYR A 199 0.96 1.12 8.81
C TYR A 199 -0.03 1.80 7.87
N LEU A 200 0.43 2.27 6.72
CA LEU A 200 -0.39 2.93 5.71
C LEU A 200 -0.57 2.03 4.50
N TYR A 201 -1.81 1.66 4.21
CA TYR A 201 -2.21 0.92 3.01
C TYR A 201 -2.91 1.89 2.06
N LYS A 202 -2.24 2.19 0.94
CA LYS A 202 -2.74 3.11 -0.07
C LYS A 202 -3.18 2.33 -1.32
N ASP A 203 -4.49 2.23 -1.48
CA ASP A 203 -5.13 1.80 -2.72
C ASP A 203 -5.84 2.94 -3.45
N GLY A 204 -6.39 3.90 -2.69
CA GLY A 204 -6.89 5.18 -3.19
C GLY A 204 -5.79 6.22 -3.32
N ASP A 205 -6.16 7.47 -3.58
CA ASP A 205 -5.21 8.57 -3.70
C ASP A 205 -4.89 9.25 -2.36
N ILE A 206 -3.66 9.76 -2.26
CA ILE A 206 -3.21 10.61 -1.16
C ILE A 206 -2.50 11.79 -1.80
N HIS A 207 -2.90 13.02 -1.49
CA HIS A 207 -2.34 14.22 -2.12
C HIS A 207 -2.30 15.42 -1.18
N GLY A 208 -1.55 16.45 -1.57
CA GLY A 208 -1.60 17.76 -0.92
C GLY A 208 -2.82 18.59 -1.31
N GLU A 209 -3.14 19.59 -0.49
CA GLU A 209 -4.14 20.60 -0.85
C GLU A 209 -3.77 21.27 -2.18
N GLY A 210 -4.72 21.30 -3.12
CA GLY A 210 -4.54 21.90 -4.45
C GLY A 210 -3.61 21.11 -5.39
N GLU A 211 -3.12 19.95 -4.99
CA GLU A 211 -2.27 19.09 -5.82
C GLU A 211 -3.06 18.10 -6.68
N ASN A 212 -2.41 17.56 -7.71
CA ASN A 212 -2.95 16.41 -8.43
C ASN A 212 -2.99 15.16 -7.51
N LEU A 213 -3.89 14.23 -7.81
CA LEU A 213 -3.98 12.96 -7.10
C LEU A 213 -2.60 12.26 -7.03
N ASN A 214 -2.26 11.68 -5.88
CA ASN A 214 -0.98 11.01 -5.60
C ASN A 214 0.25 11.93 -5.59
N THR A 215 0.07 13.25 -5.56
CA THR A 215 1.17 14.22 -5.54
C THR A 215 1.36 14.81 -4.15
N LEU A 216 2.60 14.79 -3.67
CA LEU A 216 3.01 15.37 -2.39
C LEU A 216 4.29 16.20 -2.56
N ASP A 217 4.53 17.17 -1.69
CA ASP A 217 5.79 17.91 -1.67
C ASP A 217 6.95 17.06 -1.16
N SER A 218 6.73 16.30 -0.09
CA SER A 218 7.74 15.41 0.50
C SER A 218 7.11 14.25 1.25
N MET A 219 7.84 13.14 1.30
CA MET A 219 7.45 11.97 2.08
C MET A 219 8.64 11.42 2.86
N THR A 220 8.45 11.20 4.16
CA THR A 220 9.44 10.61 5.06
C THR A 220 8.89 9.38 5.74
N LEU A 221 9.62 8.28 5.67
CA LEU A 221 9.33 7.03 6.39
C LEU A 221 10.36 6.87 7.51
N LEU A 222 9.94 7.12 8.75
CA LEU A 222 10.79 6.96 9.93
C LEU A 222 10.99 5.48 10.28
N SER A 223 11.94 5.19 11.18
CA SER A 223 12.17 3.83 11.68
C SER A 223 10.89 3.18 12.20
N GLY A 224 10.58 1.97 11.72
CA GLY A 224 9.38 1.23 12.11
C GLY A 224 8.10 1.62 11.38
N SER A 225 8.14 2.55 10.42
CA SER A 225 7.01 2.83 9.54
C SER A 225 6.85 1.79 8.45
N TYR A 226 5.62 1.60 7.98
CA TYR A 226 5.28 0.64 6.95
C TYR A 226 4.27 1.22 5.94
N LEU A 227 4.69 1.35 4.68
CA LEU A 227 3.87 1.80 3.56
C LEU A 227 3.66 0.65 2.57
N SER A 228 2.40 0.40 2.18
CA SER A 228 2.04 -0.70 1.28
C SER A 228 0.76 -0.41 0.50
N HIS A 229 0.33 -1.38 -0.31
CA HIS A 229 -0.97 -1.44 -0.97
C HIS A 229 -1.61 -2.81 -0.69
N LEU A 230 -2.92 -2.95 -0.87
CA LEU A 230 -3.58 -4.25 -0.68
C LEU A 230 -3.24 -5.22 -1.81
N GLN A 231 -3.41 -6.51 -1.53
CA GLN A 231 -3.07 -7.58 -2.46
C GLN A 231 -3.88 -7.48 -3.77
N GLY A 232 -3.21 -7.66 -4.90
CA GLY A 232 -3.83 -7.66 -6.23
C GLY A 232 -4.19 -6.27 -6.75
N ASN A 233 -3.82 -5.18 -6.06
CA ASN A 233 -4.06 -3.83 -6.55
C ASN A 233 -3.17 -3.53 -7.77
N LEU A 234 -3.78 -3.50 -8.97
CA LEU A 234 -3.11 -3.26 -10.24
C LEU A 234 -2.48 -1.87 -10.36
N SER A 235 -3.03 -0.87 -9.67
CA SER A 235 -2.43 0.47 -9.60
C SER A 235 -1.11 0.44 -8.84
N GLY A 236 -0.97 -0.48 -7.87
CA GLY A 236 0.18 -0.57 -6.98
C GLY A 236 0.31 0.65 -6.08
N LEU A 237 1.48 0.77 -5.46
CA LEU A 237 1.87 1.96 -4.72
C LEU A 237 2.48 2.97 -5.68
N SER A 238 1.77 4.07 -5.92
CA SER A 238 2.23 5.13 -6.82
C SER A 238 2.15 6.52 -6.18
N PHE A 239 3.21 7.31 -6.38
CA PHE A 239 3.35 8.68 -5.91
C PHE A 239 4.19 9.53 -6.86
N GLU A 240 3.86 10.82 -6.93
CA GLU A 240 4.77 11.87 -7.36
C GLU A 240 5.17 12.71 -6.14
N ILE A 241 6.46 12.68 -5.79
CA ILE A 241 7.01 13.41 -4.65
C ILE A 241 7.88 14.54 -5.18
N LYS A 242 7.38 15.78 -5.15
CA LYS A 242 8.04 16.91 -5.85
C LYS A 242 9.49 17.13 -5.41
N ASN A 243 9.77 16.97 -4.12
CA ASN A 243 11.10 17.23 -3.56
C ASN A 243 11.80 15.94 -3.14
N LEU A 244 11.54 15.46 -1.92
CA LEU A 244 12.31 14.40 -1.30
C LEU A 244 11.43 13.23 -0.89
N LEU A 245 11.79 12.04 -1.37
CA LEU A 245 11.44 10.78 -0.72
C LEU A 245 12.60 10.36 0.19
N ASP A 246 12.35 10.37 1.50
CA ASP A 246 13.32 9.93 2.51
C ASP A 246 12.81 8.66 3.21
N VAL A 247 13.41 7.52 2.90
CA VAL A 247 13.14 6.25 3.59
C VAL A 247 14.28 6.01 4.56
N GLN A 248 14.08 6.37 5.83
CA GLN A 248 15.13 6.27 6.85
C GLN A 248 15.38 4.83 7.27
N SER A 249 16.51 4.59 7.94
CA SER A 249 16.85 3.27 8.47
C SER A 249 15.71 2.72 9.34
N GLY A 250 15.29 1.49 9.07
CA GLY A 250 14.16 0.83 9.72
C GLY A 250 12.77 1.18 9.15
N GLY A 251 12.64 2.24 8.35
CA GLY A 251 11.42 2.55 7.60
C GLY A 251 11.26 1.67 6.36
N GLN A 252 10.03 1.35 5.98
CA GLN A 252 9.77 0.39 4.90
C GLN A 252 8.66 0.82 3.94
N ILE A 253 8.99 0.83 2.65
CA ILE A 253 8.02 0.63 1.57
C ILE A 253 8.00 -0.86 1.26
N ASN A 254 6.93 -1.56 1.60
CA ASN A 254 6.91 -3.02 1.57
C ASN A 254 5.64 -3.56 0.94
N VAL A 255 5.76 -3.97 -0.31
CA VAL A 255 4.68 -4.57 -1.12
C VAL A 255 4.92 -6.08 -1.31
N THR A 256 5.57 -6.72 -0.35
CA THR A 256 5.78 -8.18 -0.34
C THR A 256 4.47 -8.95 -0.39
N GLY A 257 4.34 -9.88 -1.33
CA GLY A 257 3.15 -10.72 -1.48
C GLY A 257 1.89 -9.96 -1.90
N ARG A 258 2.01 -8.72 -2.39
CA ARG A 258 0.87 -7.89 -2.79
C ARG A 258 0.52 -8.00 -4.29
N GLY A 259 1.17 -8.90 -5.01
CA GLY A 259 0.92 -9.21 -6.41
C GLY A 259 -0.23 -10.19 -6.64
N TYR A 260 -0.16 -10.94 -7.73
CA TYR A 260 -1.17 -11.94 -8.10
C TYR A 260 -1.21 -13.12 -7.11
N LYS A 261 -2.40 -13.73 -6.96
CA LYS A 261 -2.62 -14.80 -5.97
C LYS A 261 -1.90 -16.09 -6.36
N GLY A 262 -1.42 -16.86 -5.38
CA GLY A 262 -0.90 -18.20 -5.58
C GLY A 262 -2.02 -19.24 -5.66
N GLY A 263 -1.67 -20.46 -6.06
CA GLY A 263 -2.61 -21.57 -6.13
C GLY A 263 -3.31 -21.82 -4.79
N HIS A 264 -4.58 -22.24 -4.86
CA HIS A 264 -5.52 -22.41 -3.74
C HIS A 264 -6.04 -21.12 -3.05
N TYR A 265 -5.58 -19.93 -3.46
CA TYR A 265 -6.14 -18.65 -2.98
C TYR A 265 -7.12 -18.00 -3.97
N ASN A 266 -7.49 -18.71 -5.03
CA ASN A 266 -8.23 -18.19 -6.18
C ASN A 266 -9.66 -18.76 -6.30
N SER A 267 -10.31 -19.03 -5.16
CA SER A 267 -11.71 -19.52 -5.12
C SER A 267 -12.70 -18.61 -5.88
N GLU A 268 -12.36 -17.34 -6.06
CA GLU A 268 -13.11 -16.32 -6.82
C GLU A 268 -13.08 -16.55 -8.35
N ILE A 269 -12.13 -17.34 -8.89
CA ILE A 269 -11.96 -17.57 -10.35
C ILE A 269 -12.53 -18.93 -10.82
N GLY A 270 -13.22 -19.67 -9.93
CA GLY A 270 -13.85 -20.95 -10.28
C GLY A 270 -12.89 -22.15 -10.25
N THR A 271 -13.39 -23.26 -9.70
CA THR A 271 -12.76 -24.58 -9.46
C THR A 271 -11.32 -24.55 -8.93
N SER A 272 -11.18 -24.59 -7.60
CA SER A 272 -9.96 -24.96 -6.84
C SER A 272 -8.66 -24.83 -7.64
N SER A 273 -8.30 -23.61 -8.06
CA SER A 273 -7.27 -23.47 -9.07
C SER A 273 -5.90 -23.59 -8.41
N MET A 274 -5.31 -24.75 -8.61
CA MET A 274 -4.01 -25.15 -8.07
C MET A 274 -2.88 -24.40 -8.81
N TYR A 275 -3.26 -23.52 -9.75
CA TYR A 275 -2.38 -22.71 -10.55
C TYR A 275 -2.16 -21.35 -9.90
N GLY A 276 -0.93 -20.85 -10.03
CA GLY A 276 -0.62 -19.46 -9.68
C GLY A 276 -1.27 -18.51 -10.68
N GLN A 277 -1.80 -17.39 -10.20
CA GLN A 277 -2.27 -16.33 -11.08
C GLN A 277 -1.09 -15.59 -11.73
N THR A 278 -1.30 -15.14 -12.96
CA THR A 278 -0.35 -14.36 -13.76
C THR A 278 -1.07 -13.19 -14.45
N ARG A 279 -0.30 -12.38 -15.18
CA ARG A 279 -0.76 -11.24 -15.97
C ARG A 279 -1.62 -11.71 -17.15
N GLY A 280 -2.91 -11.37 -17.12
CA GLY A 280 -3.82 -11.48 -18.26
C GLY A 280 -3.86 -10.21 -19.10
N ILE A 281 -4.87 -10.11 -19.95
CA ILE A 281 -5.18 -8.91 -20.72
C ILE A 281 -5.38 -7.73 -19.77
N ASP A 282 -4.77 -6.59 -20.09
CA ASP A 282 -4.79 -5.35 -19.28
C ASP A 282 -4.33 -5.51 -17.82
N GLY A 283 -3.54 -6.54 -17.54
CA GLY A 283 -3.08 -6.82 -16.18
C GLY A 283 -4.14 -7.47 -15.29
N ILE A 284 -5.32 -7.81 -15.81
CA ILE A 284 -6.34 -8.54 -15.05
C ILE A 284 -5.80 -9.93 -14.72
N ALA A 285 -5.98 -10.36 -13.46
CA ALA A 285 -5.49 -11.65 -12.99
C ALA A 285 -6.12 -12.81 -13.78
N THR A 286 -5.29 -13.74 -14.27
CA THR A 286 -5.74 -14.98 -14.91
C THR A 286 -4.94 -16.17 -14.39
N THR A 287 -5.49 -17.37 -14.52
CA THR A 287 -4.75 -18.63 -14.27
C THR A 287 -4.32 -19.31 -15.56
N GLU A 288 -4.78 -18.81 -16.72
CA GLU A 288 -4.33 -19.26 -18.03
C GLU A 288 -2.87 -18.86 -18.25
N GLY A 289 -2.03 -19.83 -18.64
CA GLY A 289 -0.58 -19.61 -18.73
C GLY A 289 0.11 -19.37 -17.39
N GLY A 290 -0.60 -19.54 -16.26
CA GLY A 290 -0.06 -19.44 -14.92
C GLY A 290 0.89 -20.59 -14.56
N ALA A 291 1.57 -20.49 -13.41
CA ALA A 291 2.38 -21.58 -12.91
C ALA A 291 1.49 -22.80 -12.58
N THR A 292 1.99 -24.02 -12.86
CA THR A 292 1.30 -25.29 -12.63
C THR A 292 2.16 -26.31 -11.88
N GLY A 293 1.55 -27.36 -11.35
CA GLY A 293 2.25 -28.39 -10.57
C GLY A 293 2.77 -27.82 -9.25
N ARG A 294 4.04 -28.04 -8.92
CA ARG A 294 4.68 -27.49 -7.71
C ARG A 294 5.66 -26.37 -8.04
N SER A 295 5.39 -25.65 -9.13
CA SER A 295 6.30 -24.67 -9.72
C SER A 295 6.12 -23.28 -9.11
N GLY A 296 7.20 -22.52 -9.03
CA GLY A 296 7.16 -21.10 -8.65
C GLY A 296 6.62 -20.22 -9.77
N GLY A 297 6.14 -19.03 -9.42
CA GLY A 297 5.78 -18.00 -10.39
C GLY A 297 7.03 -17.37 -11.03
N SER A 298 6.88 -16.80 -12.22
CA SER A 298 7.91 -16.02 -12.93
C SER A 298 7.48 -14.57 -13.10
N TYR A 299 8.42 -13.62 -13.08
CA TYR A 299 8.15 -12.25 -13.52
C TYR A 299 9.36 -11.63 -14.23
N GLY A 300 10.35 -11.12 -13.50
CA GLY A 300 11.61 -10.62 -14.06
C GLY A 300 12.69 -11.68 -14.21
N GLY A 301 12.50 -12.83 -13.57
CA GLY A 301 13.28 -14.05 -13.76
C GLY A 301 12.38 -15.27 -13.74
N THR A 302 12.87 -16.38 -14.27
CA THR A 302 12.15 -17.65 -14.33
C THR A 302 12.14 -18.31 -12.95
N GLY A 303 10.95 -18.70 -12.47
CA GLY A 303 10.79 -19.54 -11.29
C GLY A 303 11.29 -20.97 -11.51
N ALA A 304 11.51 -21.72 -10.44
CA ALA A 304 11.86 -23.13 -10.56
C ALA A 304 10.59 -23.99 -10.78
N SER A 305 10.69 -25.05 -11.57
CA SER A 305 9.56 -25.91 -11.92
C SER A 305 9.69 -27.33 -11.36
N TYR A 306 8.53 -27.97 -11.16
CA TYR A 306 8.44 -29.40 -10.86
C TYR A 306 7.04 -29.94 -11.18
N SER A 307 6.99 -31.07 -11.89
CA SER A 307 5.75 -31.76 -12.30
C SER A 307 4.70 -30.81 -12.90
N GLY A 308 5.16 -29.84 -13.69
CA GLY A 308 4.42 -28.70 -14.21
C GLY A 308 5.38 -27.68 -14.80
N GLY A 309 4.86 -26.50 -15.16
CA GLY A 309 5.64 -25.39 -15.72
C GLY A 309 5.45 -24.09 -14.93
N THR A 310 6.34 -23.12 -15.12
CA THR A 310 6.13 -21.74 -14.69
C THR A 310 5.35 -20.96 -15.74
N ASN A 311 4.81 -19.80 -15.40
CA ASN A 311 4.41 -18.82 -16.40
C ASN A 311 5.63 -18.24 -17.14
N THR A 312 5.38 -17.58 -18.28
CA THR A 312 6.40 -16.81 -19.01
C THR A 312 6.78 -15.55 -18.26
N ILE A 313 8.01 -15.06 -18.50
CA ILE A 313 8.45 -13.73 -18.10
C ILE A 313 7.63 -12.68 -18.88
N TYR A 314 7.27 -11.57 -18.24
CA TYR A 314 6.50 -10.48 -18.85
C TYR A 314 6.90 -9.12 -18.30
N GLY A 315 6.29 -8.06 -18.85
CA GLY A 315 6.53 -6.68 -18.45
C GLY A 315 7.84 -6.12 -18.99
N SER A 316 8.02 -4.81 -18.81
CA SER A 316 9.24 -4.10 -19.22
C SER A 316 10.26 -4.11 -18.09
N MET A 317 11.53 -4.38 -18.40
CA MET A 317 12.62 -4.16 -17.45
C MET A 317 13.00 -2.68 -17.30
N PHE A 318 12.69 -1.84 -18.29
CA PHE A 318 13.00 -0.41 -18.28
C PHE A 318 11.97 0.37 -17.46
N TYR A 319 10.71 -0.07 -17.52
CA TYR A 319 9.55 0.53 -16.85
C TYR A 319 8.67 -0.56 -16.25
N PRO A 320 9.11 -1.23 -15.18
CA PRO A 320 8.37 -2.32 -14.56
C PRO A 320 7.14 -1.77 -13.83
N THR A 321 5.95 -2.12 -14.34
CA THR A 321 4.66 -1.60 -13.85
C THR A 321 3.61 -2.68 -13.66
N ASP A 322 4.01 -3.96 -13.68
CA ASP A 322 3.13 -5.11 -13.48
C ASP A 322 3.33 -5.73 -12.09
N LEU A 323 2.31 -6.46 -11.62
CA LEU A 323 2.43 -7.28 -10.42
C LEU A 323 3.25 -8.55 -10.68
N GLY A 324 3.88 -9.10 -9.65
CA GLY A 324 4.47 -10.43 -9.70
C GLY A 324 3.40 -11.52 -9.76
N SER A 325 3.72 -12.64 -10.40
CA SER A 325 2.89 -13.84 -10.49
C SER A 325 2.96 -14.71 -9.24
N GLY A 326 1.85 -15.39 -8.95
CA GLY A 326 1.77 -16.38 -7.88
C GLY A 326 2.40 -17.72 -8.27
N GLY A 327 2.82 -18.49 -7.26
CA GLY A 327 3.26 -19.88 -7.42
C GLY A 327 2.10 -20.87 -7.47
N ALA A 328 2.34 -22.05 -8.03
CA ALA A 328 1.37 -23.14 -8.12
C ALA A 328 1.38 -24.03 -6.88
N VAL A 329 0.43 -24.97 -6.80
CA VAL A 329 0.40 -26.04 -5.79
C VAL A 329 -0.02 -27.37 -6.42
N SER A 330 0.52 -28.46 -5.88
CA SER A 330 0.27 -29.84 -6.34
C SER A 330 -1.22 -30.18 -6.41
N THR A 331 -1.61 -30.92 -7.47
CA THR A 331 -3.01 -31.33 -7.65
C THR A 331 -3.53 -32.39 -6.67
N GLN A 332 -2.63 -32.94 -5.87
CA GLN A 332 -2.87 -34.07 -4.98
C GLN A 332 -3.12 -33.65 -3.53
N SER A 333 -3.15 -32.35 -3.24
CA SER A 333 -3.42 -31.85 -1.88
C SER A 333 -4.49 -30.78 -1.93
N THR A 334 -5.25 -30.66 -0.85
CA THR A 334 -6.27 -29.61 -0.65
C THR A 334 -5.90 -28.63 0.47
N GLY A 335 -4.77 -28.84 1.17
CA GLY A 335 -4.37 -28.07 2.36
C GLY A 335 -3.13 -27.19 2.20
N TYR A 336 -2.48 -27.18 1.04
CA TYR A 336 -1.28 -26.37 0.78
C TYR A 336 -1.58 -25.20 -0.15
N TYR A 337 -0.71 -24.20 -0.16
CA TYR A 337 -0.92 -22.99 -0.94
C TYR A 337 0.34 -22.57 -1.69
N GLY A 338 0.14 -21.98 -2.87
CA GLY A 338 1.20 -21.29 -3.61
C GLY A 338 1.44 -19.89 -3.05
N GLY A 339 2.68 -19.40 -3.16
CA GLY A 339 3.02 -18.05 -2.71
C GLY A 339 2.43 -16.97 -3.61
N TYR A 340 2.02 -15.83 -3.04
CA TYR A 340 1.64 -14.62 -3.78
C TYR A 340 2.83 -13.97 -4.47
N GLY A 341 2.61 -13.37 -5.64
CA GLY A 341 3.63 -12.54 -6.26
C GLY A 341 3.90 -11.24 -5.48
N GLY A 342 5.01 -10.58 -5.74
CA GLY A 342 5.32 -9.25 -5.20
C GLY A 342 4.44 -8.16 -5.82
N GLY A 343 4.22 -7.08 -5.06
CA GLY A 343 3.42 -5.94 -5.50
C GLY A 343 4.17 -4.99 -6.45
N LYS A 344 3.64 -3.79 -6.60
CA LYS A 344 4.17 -2.78 -7.52
C LYS A 344 4.45 -1.49 -6.76
N VAL A 345 5.63 -0.92 -7.02
CA VAL A 345 6.03 0.43 -6.60
C VAL A 345 6.37 1.24 -7.84
N ASP A 346 5.78 2.43 -7.99
CA ASP A 346 6.13 3.42 -9.01
C ASP A 346 6.16 4.81 -8.38
N ILE A 347 7.35 5.30 -8.06
CA ILE A 347 7.53 6.59 -7.39
C ILE A 347 8.39 7.51 -8.25
N ILE A 348 7.90 8.73 -8.46
CA ILE A 348 8.66 9.84 -9.01
C ILE A 348 9.14 10.70 -7.84
N ALA A 349 10.40 11.13 -7.85
CA ALA A 349 10.84 12.20 -6.98
C ALA A 349 11.92 13.08 -7.63
N LYS A 350 12.21 14.25 -7.06
CA LYS A 350 13.44 14.96 -7.41
C LYS A 350 14.64 14.24 -6.79
N ASP A 351 14.65 14.11 -5.47
CA ASP A 351 15.69 13.45 -4.69
C ASP A 351 15.11 12.22 -3.97
N MET A 352 15.91 11.15 -3.87
CA MET A 352 15.55 9.94 -3.14
C MET A 352 16.70 9.52 -2.22
N ASN A 353 16.45 9.49 -0.92
CA ASN A 353 17.36 8.96 0.09
C ASN A 353 16.80 7.67 0.69
N ILE A 354 17.41 6.53 0.39
CA ILE A 354 16.92 5.21 0.77
C ILE A 354 17.91 4.52 1.72
N ASP A 355 17.80 4.82 3.02
CA ASP A 355 18.56 4.16 4.09
C ASP A 355 17.80 2.97 4.70
N GLY A 356 16.48 2.94 4.53
CA GLY A 356 15.59 1.85 4.92
C GLY A 356 15.39 0.80 3.83
N GLY A 357 14.16 0.32 3.68
CA GLY A 357 13.83 -0.79 2.78
C GLY A 357 12.74 -0.46 1.77
N ILE A 358 12.96 -0.82 0.50
CA ILE A 358 11.93 -0.94 -0.53
C ILE A 358 11.86 -2.39 -0.98
N TYR A 359 10.74 -3.06 -0.71
CA TYR A 359 10.61 -4.50 -0.88
C TYR A 359 9.40 -4.86 -1.74
N SER A 360 9.63 -5.65 -2.78
CA SER A 360 8.59 -6.28 -3.60
C SER A 360 8.85 -7.78 -3.73
N TYR A 361 8.93 -8.48 -2.60
CA TYR A 361 9.17 -9.92 -2.60
C TYR A 361 7.93 -10.71 -2.99
N GLY A 362 8.15 -11.86 -3.63
CA GLY A 362 7.15 -12.91 -3.64
C GLY A 362 7.01 -13.55 -2.26
N SER A 363 5.80 -13.92 -1.87
CA SER A 363 5.56 -14.73 -0.67
C SER A 363 6.02 -16.17 -0.88
N ASN A 364 6.38 -16.82 0.21
CA ASN A 364 6.69 -18.24 0.20
C ASN A 364 5.43 -19.06 -0.09
N GLY A 365 5.56 -20.09 -0.93
CA GLY A 365 4.60 -21.19 -0.99
C GLY A 365 4.87 -22.21 0.11
N ASP A 366 3.95 -23.16 0.28
CA ASP A 366 4.17 -24.25 1.22
C ASP A 366 5.36 -25.13 0.80
N SER A 367 6.30 -25.36 1.72
CA SER A 367 7.54 -26.12 1.46
C SER A 367 7.35 -27.53 0.87
N ASN A 368 6.21 -28.19 1.10
CA ASN A 368 6.00 -29.57 0.68
C ASN A 368 5.40 -29.67 -0.73
N TYR A 369 4.55 -28.72 -1.12
CA TYR A 369 3.75 -28.83 -2.35
C TYR A 369 3.44 -27.52 -3.06
N GLY A 370 3.79 -26.36 -2.48
CA GLY A 370 3.55 -25.04 -3.04
C GLY A 370 4.82 -24.40 -3.60
N GLY A 371 4.75 -23.85 -4.80
CA GLY A 371 5.78 -22.99 -5.36
C GLY A 371 5.72 -21.59 -4.76
N GLY A 372 6.86 -20.93 -4.64
CA GLY A 372 6.96 -19.53 -4.25
C GLY A 372 6.40 -18.58 -5.31
N GLY A 373 5.86 -17.45 -4.87
CA GLY A 373 5.49 -16.37 -5.78
C GLY A 373 6.73 -15.67 -6.33
N SER A 374 6.64 -15.09 -7.52
CA SER A 374 7.70 -14.26 -8.07
C SER A 374 7.81 -12.90 -7.37
N GLY A 375 8.98 -12.27 -7.44
CA GLY A 375 9.12 -10.85 -7.06
C GLY A 375 8.27 -9.95 -7.95
N GLY A 376 7.98 -8.72 -7.49
CA GLY A 376 7.18 -7.75 -8.22
C GLY A 376 8.01 -6.64 -8.86
N SER A 377 7.40 -5.47 -9.00
CA SER A 377 7.98 -4.29 -9.67
C SER A 377 8.42 -3.22 -8.67
N ILE A 378 9.61 -2.66 -8.90
CA ILE A 378 10.06 -1.41 -8.27
C ILE A 378 10.55 -0.48 -9.39
N LEU A 379 9.82 0.61 -9.63
CA LEU A 379 10.20 1.69 -10.53
C LEU A 379 10.41 2.97 -9.73
N LEU A 380 11.63 3.48 -9.73
CA LEU A 380 12.03 4.74 -9.11
C LEU A 380 12.47 5.71 -10.20
N ARG A 381 11.78 6.83 -10.31
CA ARG A 381 12.03 7.84 -11.35
C ARG A 381 12.48 9.12 -10.69
N LEU A 382 13.68 9.56 -11.00
CA LEU A 382 14.21 10.83 -10.56
C LEU A 382 14.03 11.89 -11.65
N ASN A 383 13.70 13.11 -11.25
CA ASN A 383 13.63 14.28 -12.14
C ASN A 383 14.94 15.09 -12.06
N GLY A 384 16.07 14.42 -12.28
CA GLY A 384 17.40 15.03 -12.34
C GLY A 384 18.11 15.24 -10.99
N GLY A 385 17.56 14.77 -9.87
CA GLY A 385 18.21 14.90 -8.55
C GLY A 385 19.15 13.73 -8.20
N LYS A 386 19.41 13.62 -6.90
CA LYS A 386 20.33 12.65 -6.29
C LYS A 386 19.59 11.39 -5.85
N PHE A 387 20.13 10.25 -6.23
CA PHE A 387 19.76 8.93 -5.71
C PHE A 387 20.82 8.48 -4.70
N SER A 388 20.45 8.28 -3.43
CA SER A 388 21.40 7.94 -2.37
C SER A 388 20.84 7.00 -1.31
N GLY A 389 21.70 6.59 -0.40
CA GLY A 389 21.37 5.82 0.79
C GLY A 389 22.08 4.48 0.86
N THR A 390 22.02 3.84 2.03
CA THR A 390 22.68 2.56 2.30
C THR A 390 21.72 1.38 2.49
N GLY A 391 20.44 1.61 2.16
CA GLY A 391 19.35 0.69 2.44
C GLY A 391 19.28 -0.52 1.51
N ARG A 392 18.08 -1.10 1.41
CA ARG A 392 17.82 -2.30 0.60
C ARG A 392 16.68 -2.04 -0.37
N ILE A 393 16.89 -2.32 -1.65
CA ILE A 393 15.86 -2.22 -2.70
C ILE A 393 15.81 -3.57 -3.39
N GLN A 394 14.80 -4.39 -3.09
CA GLN A 394 14.85 -5.82 -3.41
C GLN A 394 13.50 -6.34 -3.90
N ALA A 395 13.53 -7.17 -4.95
CA ALA A 395 12.36 -7.78 -5.56
C ALA A 395 12.57 -9.30 -5.76
N SER A 396 13.02 -10.01 -4.73
CA SER A 396 13.27 -11.46 -4.83
C SER A 396 12.00 -12.30 -4.88
N GLY A 397 12.05 -13.44 -5.56
CA GLY A 397 11.00 -14.46 -5.48
C GLY A 397 10.95 -15.12 -4.09
N GLY A 398 9.78 -15.63 -3.74
CA GLY A 398 9.57 -16.41 -2.52
C GLY A 398 10.11 -17.83 -2.62
N GLY A 399 10.36 -18.45 -1.47
CA GLY A 399 10.69 -19.87 -1.37
C GLY A 399 9.45 -20.79 -1.46
N GLY A 400 9.66 -22.08 -1.24
CA GLY A 400 8.61 -23.11 -1.31
C GLY A 400 9.23 -24.44 -1.74
N TYR A 401 8.40 -25.37 -2.22
CA TYR A 401 8.90 -26.59 -2.86
C TYR A 401 9.78 -26.27 -4.09
N ARG A 402 9.41 -25.20 -4.80
CA ARG A 402 10.23 -24.54 -5.81
C ARG A 402 10.19 -23.03 -5.60
N SER A 403 11.32 -22.36 -5.80
CA SER A 403 11.42 -20.91 -5.65
C SER A 403 10.69 -20.18 -6.78
N GLY A 404 10.09 -19.04 -6.45
CA GLY A 404 9.63 -18.07 -7.44
C GLY A 404 10.82 -17.34 -8.08
N GLY A 405 10.61 -16.84 -9.30
CA GLY A 405 11.58 -16.02 -10.01
C GLY A 405 11.72 -14.62 -9.41
N GLY A 406 12.85 -13.98 -9.65
CA GLY A 406 13.06 -12.59 -9.25
C GLY A 406 12.10 -11.63 -9.97
N GLY A 407 11.91 -10.46 -9.39
CA GLY A 407 11.13 -9.35 -9.93
C GLY A 407 11.98 -8.40 -10.77
N ARG A 408 11.50 -7.18 -10.96
CA ARG A 408 12.14 -6.17 -11.80
C ARG A 408 12.34 -4.88 -11.01
N ILE A 409 13.55 -4.33 -11.11
CA ILE A 409 13.91 -3.07 -10.47
C ILE A 409 14.44 -2.12 -11.55
N ALA A 410 13.89 -0.91 -11.62
CA ALA A 410 14.38 0.16 -12.46
C ALA A 410 14.57 1.46 -11.66
N VAL A 411 15.73 2.09 -11.81
CA VAL A 411 16.03 3.43 -11.28
C VAL A 411 16.49 4.33 -12.41
N ILE A 412 15.73 5.36 -12.74
CA ILE A 412 15.98 6.18 -13.94
C ILE A 412 15.96 7.68 -13.66
N GLY A 413 16.65 8.48 -14.47
CA GLY A 413 16.53 9.95 -14.49
C GLY A 413 17.31 10.70 -13.41
N TYR A 414 18.25 10.04 -12.71
CA TYR A 414 19.13 10.69 -11.75
C TYR A 414 20.32 11.38 -12.44
N THR A 415 20.85 12.44 -11.82
CA THR A 415 22.15 13.03 -12.21
C THR A 415 23.30 12.53 -11.34
N GLN A 416 23.01 12.08 -10.12
CA GLN A 416 24.00 11.55 -9.18
C GLN A 416 23.51 10.21 -8.62
N ASP A 417 24.22 9.12 -8.92
CA ASP A 417 24.09 7.85 -8.21
C ASP A 417 25.12 7.80 -7.07
N GLN A 418 24.62 7.84 -5.84
CA GLN A 418 25.39 7.72 -4.59
C GLN A 418 24.81 6.61 -3.72
N PHE A 419 23.98 5.72 -4.29
CA PHE A 419 23.42 4.61 -3.55
C PHE A 419 24.47 3.51 -3.39
N THR A 420 24.79 3.17 -2.15
CA THR A 420 25.73 2.10 -1.80
C THR A 420 25.06 0.95 -1.07
N GLY A 421 23.72 0.91 -1.09
CA GLY A 421 22.92 -0.15 -0.51
C GLY A 421 22.92 -1.43 -1.35
N THR A 422 21.95 -2.31 -1.08
CA THR A 422 21.87 -3.65 -1.70
C THR A 422 20.61 -3.86 -2.55
N TRP A 423 20.78 -4.56 -3.69
CA TRP A 423 19.70 -4.84 -4.66
C TRP A 423 19.00 -6.20 -4.44
N GLY A 424 19.64 -7.11 -3.70
CA GLY A 424 19.14 -8.48 -3.51
C GLY A 424 19.12 -9.33 -4.79
N ALA A 425 18.58 -10.54 -4.69
CA ALA A 425 18.42 -11.44 -5.83
C ALA A 425 17.17 -11.01 -6.64
N THR A 426 17.34 -10.08 -7.58
CA THR A 426 16.30 -9.64 -8.51
C THR A 426 16.39 -10.39 -9.84
N GLY A 427 15.30 -10.39 -10.62
CA GLY A 427 15.31 -10.91 -11.99
C GLY A 427 16.05 -9.93 -12.89
N THR A 428 15.65 -8.66 -12.85
CA THR A 428 16.37 -7.57 -13.53
C THR A 428 16.65 -6.39 -12.62
N LEU A 429 17.76 -5.72 -12.92
CA LEU A 429 18.11 -4.39 -12.44
C LEU A 429 18.46 -3.53 -13.64
N TRP A 430 17.73 -2.43 -13.81
CA TRP A 430 18.00 -1.40 -14.81
C TRP A 430 18.29 -0.08 -14.11
N ARG A 431 19.42 0.54 -14.40
CA ARG A 431 19.74 1.88 -13.92
C ARG A 431 20.11 2.76 -15.10
N LYS A 432 19.47 3.92 -15.26
CA LYS A 432 19.76 4.88 -16.35
C LYS A 432 19.82 6.30 -15.81
N SER A 433 20.97 6.96 -15.92
CA SER A 433 21.10 8.38 -15.59
C SER A 433 20.42 9.27 -16.63
N LEU A 434 20.25 10.55 -16.30
CA LEU A 434 19.74 11.56 -17.25
C LEU A 434 20.67 11.76 -18.45
N ASP A 435 21.97 11.54 -18.26
CA ASP A 435 23.01 11.61 -19.31
C ASP A 435 23.20 10.28 -20.06
N ASN A 436 22.20 9.39 -19.99
CA ASN A 436 22.18 8.08 -20.67
C ASN A 436 23.31 7.11 -20.28
N GLN A 437 23.86 7.23 -19.08
CA GLN A 437 24.74 6.20 -18.50
C GLN A 437 23.88 5.06 -17.95
N VAL A 438 24.14 3.82 -18.36
CA VAL A 438 23.31 2.65 -18.07
C VAL A 438 24.09 1.56 -17.34
N ALA A 439 23.49 0.98 -16.29
CA ALA A 439 23.94 -0.26 -15.68
C ALA A 439 22.81 -1.31 -15.71
N ILE A 440 23.14 -2.54 -16.10
CA ILE A 440 22.19 -3.64 -16.28
C ILE A 440 22.64 -4.89 -15.51
N SER A 441 21.70 -5.53 -14.82
CA SER A 441 21.82 -6.92 -14.39
C SER A 441 20.60 -7.72 -14.86
N ILE A 442 20.81 -8.92 -15.41
CA ILE A 442 19.75 -9.85 -15.82
C ILE A 442 20.08 -11.24 -15.29
N THR A 443 19.10 -11.87 -14.64
CA THR A 443 19.26 -13.16 -13.98
C THR A 443 18.13 -14.11 -14.36
N ASN A 444 18.50 -15.36 -14.67
CA ASN A 444 17.61 -16.50 -14.84
C ASN A 444 16.52 -16.31 -15.91
N GLY A 445 16.91 -16.48 -17.18
CA GLY A 445 16.00 -16.85 -18.26
C GLY A 445 15.47 -15.68 -19.12
N GLU A 446 15.66 -14.42 -18.70
CA GLU A 446 15.31 -13.29 -19.55
C GLU A 446 16.32 -13.09 -20.68
N SER A 447 15.80 -12.73 -21.87
CA SER A 447 16.57 -12.32 -23.03
C SER A 447 16.16 -10.91 -23.42
N LEU A 448 17.12 -10.01 -23.57
CA LEU A 448 16.89 -8.60 -23.87
C LEU A 448 17.46 -8.22 -25.24
N ASN A 449 16.64 -7.59 -26.07
CA ASN A 449 17.10 -6.92 -27.29
C ASN A 449 17.18 -5.41 -27.01
N ILE A 450 18.37 -4.83 -27.19
CA ILE A 450 18.64 -3.41 -27.07
C ILE A 450 18.64 -2.81 -28.48
N THR A 451 17.71 -1.89 -28.72
CA THR A 451 17.59 -1.12 -29.97
C THR A 451 17.75 0.39 -29.75
N GLU A 452 17.80 0.85 -28.49
CA GLU A 452 17.94 2.27 -28.15
C GLU A 452 19.41 2.72 -28.31
N THR A 453 19.62 3.78 -29.09
CA THR A 453 20.93 4.38 -29.37
C THR A 453 21.23 5.53 -28.39
N GLY A 454 22.48 5.99 -28.37
CA GLY A 454 22.88 7.13 -27.53
C GLY A 454 23.11 6.82 -26.05
N ASN A 455 22.99 5.54 -25.66
CA ASN A 455 23.32 5.07 -24.32
C ASN A 455 24.81 4.69 -24.21
N SER A 456 25.36 4.90 -23.02
CA SER A 456 26.69 4.43 -22.64
C SER A 456 26.58 3.47 -21.45
N TYR A 457 27.02 2.22 -21.63
CA TYR A 457 26.82 1.16 -20.65
C TYR A 457 28.02 1.06 -19.72
N SER A 458 27.84 1.40 -18.45
CA SER A 458 28.86 1.34 -17.40
C SER A 458 28.96 -0.03 -16.72
N GLN A 459 27.96 -0.91 -16.88
CA GLN A 459 27.98 -2.26 -16.33
C GLN A 459 26.94 -3.14 -17.01
N ILE A 460 27.32 -4.37 -17.37
CA ILE A 460 26.40 -5.41 -17.85
C ILE A 460 26.75 -6.72 -17.14
N ASP A 461 25.86 -7.19 -16.27
CA ASP A 461 25.97 -8.48 -15.57
C ASP A 461 24.87 -9.43 -16.04
N LEU A 462 25.25 -10.58 -16.61
CA LEU A 462 24.31 -11.63 -17.02
C LEU A 462 24.57 -12.91 -16.25
N TYR A 463 23.49 -13.54 -15.77
CA TYR A 463 23.52 -14.87 -15.16
C TYR A 463 22.40 -15.73 -15.75
N ASN A 464 22.75 -16.76 -16.53
CA ASN A 464 21.77 -17.61 -17.23
C ASN A 464 20.74 -16.80 -18.04
N SER A 465 21.23 -15.78 -18.75
CA SER A 465 20.43 -14.78 -19.46
C SER A 465 21.10 -14.34 -20.75
N SER A 466 20.34 -13.70 -21.64
CA SER A 466 20.87 -13.24 -22.92
C SER A 466 20.65 -11.74 -23.12
N ILE A 467 21.62 -11.07 -23.71
CA ILE A 467 21.47 -9.71 -24.23
C ILE A 467 21.92 -9.67 -25.69
N ASN A 468 21.22 -8.89 -26.49
CA ASN A 468 21.50 -8.67 -27.89
C ASN A 468 21.43 -7.18 -28.19
N PHE A 469 22.50 -6.60 -28.71
CA PHE A 469 22.54 -5.23 -29.20
C PHE A 469 22.27 -5.23 -30.70
N ASP A 470 21.16 -4.64 -31.12
CA ASP A 470 20.80 -4.49 -32.54
C ASP A 470 20.51 -3.01 -32.79
N LEU A 471 21.57 -2.26 -33.09
CA LEU A 471 21.51 -0.80 -33.15
C LEU A 471 21.58 -0.21 -34.57
N ALA A 472 21.66 -1.03 -35.63
CA ALA A 472 21.63 -0.64 -37.04
C ALA A 472 22.46 0.63 -37.37
N ASP A 473 23.77 0.47 -37.55
CA ASP A 473 24.73 1.54 -37.92
C ASP A 473 25.08 2.54 -36.80
N ASN A 474 24.90 2.16 -35.53
CA ASN A 474 25.20 3.01 -34.39
C ASN A 474 26.36 2.48 -33.53
N ASN A 475 26.92 3.39 -32.73
CA ASN A 475 27.99 3.07 -31.81
C ASN A 475 27.43 2.69 -30.42
N VAL A 476 27.91 1.59 -29.85
CA VAL A 476 27.72 1.22 -28.44
C VAL A 476 29.02 1.46 -27.68
N ALA A 477 28.98 2.37 -26.71
CA ALA A 477 30.07 2.48 -25.74
C ALA A 477 29.75 1.61 -24.51
N ILE A 478 30.57 0.57 -24.26
CA ILE A 478 30.55 -0.19 -23.00
C ILE A 478 31.82 0.17 -22.23
N THR A 479 31.66 1.14 -21.33
CA THR A 479 32.75 1.94 -20.76
C THR A 479 33.45 1.27 -19.58
N SER A 480 33.00 0.11 -19.14
CA SER A 480 33.57 -0.63 -18.02
C SER A 480 33.39 -2.14 -18.19
N THR A 481 32.58 -2.81 -17.37
CA THR A 481 32.59 -4.28 -17.25
C THR A 481 31.38 -4.95 -17.90
N VAL A 482 31.66 -5.96 -18.72
CA VAL A 482 30.69 -7.00 -19.13
C VAL A 482 31.05 -8.29 -18.42
N ARG A 483 30.13 -8.85 -17.65
CA ARG A 483 30.30 -10.13 -16.95
C ARG A 483 29.23 -11.13 -17.40
N LEU A 484 29.67 -12.24 -17.98
CA LEU A 484 28.79 -13.30 -18.46
C LEU A 484 28.96 -14.53 -17.59
N GLN A 485 27.88 -14.97 -16.95
CA GLN A 485 27.91 -16.11 -16.03
C GLN A 485 26.89 -17.17 -16.40
N SER A 486 27.25 -18.45 -16.23
CA SER A 486 26.35 -19.60 -16.33
C SER A 486 25.43 -19.61 -17.56
N ASN A 487 25.90 -20.10 -18.71
CA ASN A 487 25.09 -20.17 -19.95
C ASN A 487 24.59 -18.80 -20.49
N SER A 488 25.26 -17.71 -20.16
CA SER A 488 24.85 -16.37 -20.62
C SER A 488 25.26 -16.11 -22.07
N ASN A 489 24.45 -15.35 -22.81
CA ASN A 489 24.78 -14.97 -24.19
C ASN A 489 24.83 -13.45 -24.32
N PHE A 490 25.92 -12.94 -24.87
CA PHE A 490 26.06 -11.55 -25.26
C PHE A 490 26.27 -11.48 -26.76
N THR A 491 25.37 -10.80 -27.45
CA THR A 491 25.41 -10.67 -28.91
C THR A 491 25.48 -9.21 -29.32
N ILE A 492 26.38 -8.89 -30.24
CA ILE A 492 26.38 -7.64 -31.00
C ILE A 492 25.92 -8.00 -32.41
N SER A 493 24.73 -7.54 -32.76
CA SER A 493 24.09 -7.77 -34.05
C SER A 493 24.29 -6.56 -34.98
N SER A 494 24.30 -6.85 -36.28
CA SER A 494 24.06 -5.93 -37.41
C SER A 494 24.76 -4.57 -37.32
N ASN A 495 25.83 -4.38 -38.10
CA ASN A 495 26.48 -3.08 -38.33
C ASN A 495 26.71 -2.22 -37.07
N THR A 496 26.95 -2.84 -35.92
CA THR A 496 27.12 -2.11 -34.67
C THR A 496 28.62 -1.93 -34.42
N ASN A 497 29.06 -0.70 -34.14
CA ASN A 497 30.42 -0.48 -33.64
C ASN A 497 30.37 -0.50 -32.12
N ALA A 498 31.00 -1.46 -31.47
CA ALA A 498 31.09 -1.49 -30.01
C ALA A 498 32.50 -1.17 -29.53
N THR A 499 32.61 -0.65 -28.32
CA THR A 499 33.87 -0.65 -27.57
C THR A 499 33.59 -1.28 -26.23
N ILE A 500 34.29 -2.37 -25.92
CA ILE A 500 34.18 -3.08 -24.64
C ILE A 500 35.48 -2.90 -23.87
N HIS A 501 35.42 -2.21 -22.74
CA HIS A 501 36.62 -1.97 -21.94
C HIS A 501 37.12 -3.23 -21.23
N TYR A 502 36.22 -4.02 -20.65
CA TYR A 502 36.56 -5.26 -19.95
C TYR A 502 35.45 -6.32 -20.10
N LEU A 503 35.85 -7.55 -20.45
CA LEU A 503 34.95 -8.70 -20.60
C LEU A 503 35.41 -9.86 -19.72
N GLU A 504 34.52 -10.34 -18.86
CA GLU A 504 34.69 -11.51 -18.01
C GLU A 504 33.64 -12.57 -18.37
N THR A 505 34.07 -13.82 -18.56
CA THR A 505 33.15 -14.93 -18.85
C THR A 505 33.41 -16.11 -17.92
N THR A 506 32.34 -16.75 -17.47
CA THR A 506 32.37 -18.01 -16.74
C THR A 506 31.58 -19.09 -17.48
N THR A 507 31.48 -20.28 -16.89
CA THR A 507 31.06 -21.55 -17.50
C THR A 507 29.93 -21.43 -18.54
N ASN A 508 30.20 -21.95 -19.74
CA ASN A 508 29.27 -22.07 -20.87
C ASN A 508 28.67 -20.75 -21.40
N SER A 509 29.30 -19.60 -21.15
CA SER A 509 28.82 -18.32 -21.69
C SER A 509 29.37 -18.03 -23.09
N ASN A 510 28.58 -17.38 -23.93
CA ASN A 510 28.92 -17.05 -25.32
C ASN A 510 28.99 -15.54 -25.53
N PHE A 511 30.04 -15.09 -26.19
CA PHE A 511 30.14 -13.74 -26.76
C PHE A 511 30.15 -13.86 -28.28
N ARG A 512 29.21 -13.17 -28.95
CA ARG A 512 28.98 -13.27 -30.40
C ARG A 512 28.98 -11.87 -31.02
N VAL A 513 29.61 -11.76 -32.19
CA VAL A 513 29.68 -10.53 -32.98
C VAL A 513 29.28 -10.89 -34.41
N SER A 514 28.37 -10.12 -35.02
CA SER A 514 28.00 -10.31 -36.42
C SER A 514 29.15 -9.93 -37.36
N SER A 515 29.19 -10.55 -38.54
CA SER A 515 30.29 -10.38 -39.52
C SER A 515 30.43 -8.96 -40.07
N ASP A 516 29.40 -8.15 -39.91
CA ASP A 516 29.28 -6.77 -40.38
C ASP A 516 29.43 -5.73 -39.24
N SER A 517 29.70 -6.18 -38.01
CA SER A 517 29.95 -5.32 -36.84
C SER A 517 31.45 -5.17 -36.55
N ASN A 518 31.85 -4.05 -35.94
CA ASN A 518 33.21 -3.82 -35.46
C ASN A 518 33.22 -3.75 -33.93
N VAL A 519 34.12 -4.45 -33.25
CA VAL A 519 34.20 -4.49 -31.78
C VAL A 519 35.62 -4.30 -31.29
#